data_AF-A0A1G2L402-F1
#
_entry.id   AF-A0A1G2L402-F1
#
_cell.length_a   1.000
_cell.length_b   1.000
_cell.length_c   1.000
_cell.angle_alpha   90.00
_cell.angle_beta   90.00
_cell.angle_gamma   90.00
#
_symmetry.space_group_name_H-M   'P 1'
#
loop_
_entity.id
_entity.type
_entity.pdbx_description
1 polymer ?
#
loop_
_entity_poly.entity_id
_entity_poly.type
_entity_poly.pdbx_seq_one_letter_code
_entity_poly.pdbx_strand_id
1 'polypeptide(L)'
;MTPKREEFFRKLDILAVTFNDLAVKEFDITVKTDYSDVLPHQVSVETKMTRNVGLKIPIISAAMDTVTGIEMAIEMAKLGGMGIIHRNFSPEDRIRAVARVKHHFHGGKIEKPIAVRPVETLEEVLNRRTEKGYPFHSFPVLDDERRFVGLITQNHFKFKNHRVPIREIMMPREFVLVGSDQTTVNEAYDLMRVNEKGVLPCVDGEGQLCGIYVYSDLKRLKNGPLPYNLDARGQLRSAVAIGIGDRELYCAEECDRKHVDVLVINTAHADTEGCLGFLRELKSGRIRADISVGNISEAHSAQRLCEAGADGLIAGQGGGSICTTRPVAGIGCPQATAIHYVSVVGDSYGVPTGGDGGIQCIGHASVEECVPERTEELIKDPGDTTKAIGA
;
A
#
# COMPACT_ATOMS: atom_id res chain seq x y z
N MET A 1 40.65 1.03 -34.37
CA MET A 1 40.56 0.03 -33.29
C MET A 1 41.89 -0.74 -33.29
N THR A 2 43.07 -0.22 -32.89
CA THR A 2 43.54 0.56 -31.72
C THR A 2 43.39 -0.17 -30.37
N PRO A 3 44.29 0.07 -29.38
CA PRO A 3 44.08 -0.27 -27.96
C PRO A 3 42.66 0.05 -27.44
N LYS A 4 41.97 1.00 -28.09
CA LYS A 4 40.53 1.27 -27.99
C LYS A 4 39.58 0.08 -28.22
N ARG A 5 40.03 -1.03 -28.83
CA ARG A 5 39.25 -2.26 -29.10
C ARG A 5 39.32 -3.26 -27.95
N GLU A 6 40.42 -3.30 -27.21
CA GLU A 6 40.50 -4.03 -25.94
C GLU A 6 39.93 -3.17 -24.79
N GLU A 7 40.05 -1.84 -24.87
CA GLU A 7 39.24 -0.91 -24.08
C GLU A 7 37.73 -1.11 -24.33
N PHE A 8 37.33 -1.60 -25.51
CA PHE A 8 35.95 -2.02 -25.82
C PHE A 8 35.53 -3.35 -25.17
N PHE A 9 36.46 -4.26 -24.84
CA PHE A 9 36.15 -5.46 -24.07
C PHE A 9 36.25 -5.24 -22.54
N ARG A 10 37.03 -4.25 -22.10
CA ARG A 10 36.87 -3.61 -20.78
C ARG A 10 35.56 -2.80 -20.69
N LYS A 11 34.97 -2.46 -21.85
CA LYS A 11 33.57 -2.00 -22.01
C LYS A 11 32.54 -3.15 -22.03
N LEU A 12 32.82 -4.31 -21.43
CA LEU A 12 31.95 -5.50 -21.50
C LEU A 12 31.75 -6.23 -20.15
N ASP A 13 32.59 -5.94 -19.14
CA ASP A 13 32.13 -5.80 -17.73
C ASP A 13 31.04 -4.69 -17.60
N ILE A 14 30.79 -4.02 -18.73
CA ILE A 14 29.81 -2.96 -19.02
C ILE A 14 28.66 -3.46 -19.93
N LEU A 15 28.45 -4.79 -20.09
CA LEU A 15 27.14 -5.30 -20.53
C LEU A 15 26.16 -5.24 -19.36
N ALA A 16 25.74 -4.03 -19.02
CA ALA A 16 24.55 -3.85 -18.24
C ALA A 16 23.37 -4.42 -19.05
N VAL A 17 22.72 -5.42 -18.47
CA VAL A 17 21.61 -6.18 -19.05
C VAL A 17 20.27 -5.65 -18.55
N THR A 18 19.24 -5.85 -19.36
CA THR A 18 17.87 -5.40 -19.10
C THR A 18 16.88 -6.35 -19.76
N PHE A 19 15.60 -6.11 -19.56
CA PHE A 19 14.56 -6.94 -20.17
C PHE A 19 14.40 -6.68 -21.66
N ASN A 20 14.59 -5.43 -22.13
CA ASN A 20 14.42 -5.03 -23.53
C ASN A 20 15.15 -3.74 -24.02
N ASP A 21 16.01 -3.10 -23.21
CA ASP A 21 16.66 -1.82 -23.56
C ASP A 21 18.18 -1.91 -23.90
N LEU A 22 18.51 -1.92 -25.19
CA LEU A 22 19.78 -1.46 -25.77
C LEU A 22 21.07 -1.64 -24.92
N ALA A 23 21.53 -2.89 -24.85
CA ALA A 23 22.93 -3.25 -25.10
C ALA A 23 23.02 -4.40 -26.12
N VAL A 24 22.01 -5.28 -26.17
CA VAL A 24 21.74 -6.27 -27.21
C VAL A 24 20.20 -6.31 -27.44
N LYS A 25 19.70 -6.87 -28.55
CA LYS A 25 18.26 -6.91 -28.89
C LYS A 25 17.65 -8.26 -28.46
N GLU A 26 16.38 -8.20 -28.03
CA GLU A 26 15.44 -9.31 -27.73
C GLU A 26 15.91 -10.32 -26.67
N PHE A 27 15.36 -10.20 -25.45
CA PHE A 27 15.54 -11.10 -24.31
C PHE A 27 17.00 -11.29 -23.83
N ASP A 28 17.64 -10.22 -23.32
CA ASP A 28 19.05 -10.28 -22.86
C ASP A 28 19.29 -11.31 -21.73
N ILE A 29 18.25 -11.68 -20.98
CA ILE A 29 18.36 -12.62 -19.85
C ILE A 29 17.17 -13.59 -19.84
N THR A 30 17.45 -14.88 -19.68
CA THR A 30 16.45 -15.92 -19.40
C THR A 30 16.88 -16.73 -18.19
N VAL A 31 15.92 -17.19 -17.38
CA VAL A 31 16.20 -18.06 -16.23
C VAL A 31 16.33 -19.50 -16.73
N LYS A 32 17.47 -20.13 -16.47
CA LYS A 32 17.64 -21.57 -16.74
C LYS A 32 16.74 -22.39 -15.82
N THR A 33 16.03 -23.34 -16.40
CA THR A 33 15.25 -24.36 -15.67
C THR A 33 16.17 -25.23 -14.83
N ASP A 34 15.69 -25.65 -13.67
CA ASP A 34 16.34 -26.64 -12.80
C ASP A 34 15.31 -27.66 -12.26
N TYR A 35 15.76 -28.67 -11.52
CA TYR A 35 14.89 -29.64 -10.87
C TYR A 35 13.90 -28.93 -9.92
N SER A 36 12.63 -29.34 -9.98
CA SER A 36 11.58 -28.87 -9.08
C SER A 36 10.74 -30.07 -8.64
N ASP A 37 10.64 -30.29 -7.34
CA ASP A 37 9.72 -31.22 -6.69
C ASP A 37 8.43 -30.55 -6.23
N VAL A 38 8.31 -29.22 -6.40
CA VAL A 38 7.14 -28.40 -6.07
C VAL A 38 6.31 -28.12 -7.33
N LEU A 39 4.98 -28.21 -7.21
CA LEU A 39 4.04 -27.82 -8.27
C LEU A 39 3.74 -26.31 -8.22
N PRO A 40 3.45 -25.64 -9.35
CA PRO A 40 3.25 -24.19 -9.39
C PRO A 40 2.22 -23.62 -8.39
N HIS A 41 1.14 -24.35 -8.11
CA HIS A 41 0.11 -23.90 -7.16
C HIS A 41 0.51 -24.04 -5.68
N GLN A 42 1.65 -24.68 -5.41
CA GLN A 42 2.22 -24.85 -4.07
C GLN A 42 3.28 -23.78 -3.76
N VAL A 43 3.70 -23.00 -4.76
CA VAL A 43 4.72 -21.96 -4.60
C VAL A 43 4.13 -20.74 -3.90
N SER A 44 4.83 -20.24 -2.88
CA SER A 44 4.49 -18.97 -2.22
C SER A 44 5.18 -17.81 -2.93
N VAL A 45 4.36 -16.88 -3.43
CA VAL A 45 4.83 -15.61 -4.03
C VAL A 45 4.76 -14.44 -3.03
N GLU A 46 4.60 -14.72 -1.74
CA GLU A 46 4.60 -13.66 -0.72
C GLU A 46 5.99 -13.00 -0.64
N THR A 47 6.03 -11.67 -0.57
CA THR A 47 7.27 -10.88 -0.56
C THR A 47 7.15 -9.69 0.42
N LYS A 48 8.13 -8.78 0.44
CA LYS A 48 8.15 -7.59 1.28
C LYS A 48 8.34 -6.32 0.45
N MET A 49 7.46 -5.32 0.65
CA MET A 49 7.62 -3.94 0.17
C MET A 49 8.71 -3.17 0.90
N THR A 50 8.77 -3.38 2.21
CA THR A 50 9.74 -2.78 3.11
C THR A 50 10.08 -3.78 4.20
N ARG A 51 11.01 -3.41 5.09
CA ARG A 51 11.37 -4.21 6.27
C ARG A 51 10.16 -4.81 7.00
N ASN A 52 9.13 -3.99 7.24
CA ASN A 52 7.97 -4.33 8.07
C ASN A 52 6.66 -4.52 7.28
N VAL A 53 6.66 -4.23 5.98
CA VAL A 53 5.46 -4.31 5.14
C VAL A 53 5.55 -5.43 4.12
N GLY A 54 4.76 -6.48 4.34
CA GLY A 54 4.63 -7.61 3.43
C GLY A 54 3.65 -7.36 2.27
N LEU A 55 3.79 -8.17 1.23
CA LEU A 55 2.86 -8.33 0.11
C LEU A 55 2.49 -9.81 -0.05
N LYS A 56 1.26 -10.09 -0.47
CA LYS A 56 0.82 -11.44 -0.83
C LYS A 56 1.19 -11.83 -2.26
N ILE A 57 1.38 -10.85 -3.13
CA ILE A 57 1.94 -10.99 -4.48
C ILE A 57 2.99 -9.89 -4.71
N PRO A 58 4.05 -10.14 -5.50
CA PRO A 58 5.13 -9.19 -5.73
C PRO A 58 4.75 -8.18 -6.83
N ILE A 59 3.60 -7.51 -6.68
CA ILE A 59 3.09 -6.57 -7.68
C ILE A 59 2.63 -5.29 -6.99
N ILE A 60 3.16 -4.17 -7.45
CA ILE A 60 2.81 -2.84 -6.99
C ILE A 60 2.34 -2.00 -8.17
N SER A 61 1.28 -1.21 -8.02
CA SER A 61 0.91 -0.26 -9.08
C SER A 61 1.66 1.06 -8.94
N ALA A 62 2.32 1.48 -10.02
CA ALA A 62 3.18 2.66 -10.09
C ALA A 62 2.49 3.97 -9.65
N ALA A 63 3.27 4.87 -9.07
CA ALA A 63 2.82 6.16 -8.53
C ALA A 63 2.55 7.23 -9.60
N MET A 64 1.75 6.90 -10.60
CA MET A 64 1.41 7.74 -11.74
C MET A 64 -0.08 8.11 -11.74
N ASP A 65 -0.42 9.30 -12.20
CA ASP A 65 -1.79 9.81 -12.24
C ASP A 65 -2.71 9.05 -13.20
N THR A 66 -2.14 8.48 -14.25
CA THR A 66 -2.84 7.60 -15.19
C THR A 66 -2.97 6.16 -14.71
N VAL A 67 -2.34 5.80 -13.58
CA VAL A 67 -2.28 4.42 -13.08
C VAL A 67 -2.98 4.30 -11.73
N THR A 68 -2.48 4.98 -10.70
CA THR A 68 -2.86 4.68 -9.31
C THR A 68 -3.63 5.81 -8.65
N GLY A 69 -4.92 5.87 -8.94
CA GLY A 69 -5.90 6.57 -8.10
C GLY A 69 -6.35 5.74 -6.90
N ILE A 70 -7.40 6.21 -6.21
CA ILE A 70 -7.95 5.56 -5.02
C ILE A 70 -8.44 4.13 -5.32
N GLU A 71 -9.19 3.97 -6.42
CA GLU A 71 -9.79 2.67 -6.77
C GLU A 71 -8.73 1.63 -7.14
N MET A 72 -7.69 2.04 -7.88
CA MET A 72 -6.56 1.15 -8.18
C MET A 72 -5.84 0.70 -6.91
N ALA A 73 -5.57 1.62 -5.97
CA ALA A 73 -4.92 1.27 -4.72
C ALA A 73 -5.74 0.26 -3.89
N ILE A 74 -7.07 0.41 -3.87
CA ILE A 74 -7.98 -0.54 -3.22
C ILE A 74 -7.92 -1.91 -3.90
N GLU A 75 -8.06 -1.96 -5.22
CA GLU A 75 -8.10 -3.23 -5.95
C GLU A 75 -6.75 -3.97 -5.89
N MET A 76 -5.63 -3.25 -5.98
CA MET A 76 -4.30 -3.83 -5.79
C MET A 76 -4.15 -4.46 -4.41
N ALA A 77 -4.54 -3.75 -3.35
CA ALA A 77 -4.51 -4.30 -2.00
C ALA A 77 -5.44 -5.51 -1.85
N LYS A 78 -6.62 -5.53 -2.49
CA LYS A 78 -7.53 -6.69 -2.50
C LYS A 78 -6.97 -7.89 -3.26
N LEU A 79 -6.12 -7.68 -4.26
CA LEU A 79 -5.45 -8.76 -4.98
C LEU A 79 -4.19 -9.25 -4.26
N GLY A 80 -3.78 -8.57 -3.18
CA GLY A 80 -2.63 -8.96 -2.37
C GLY A 80 -1.36 -8.15 -2.63
N GLY A 81 -1.41 -7.25 -3.61
CA GLY A 81 -0.35 -6.31 -3.91
C GLY A 81 -0.49 -5.02 -3.10
N MET A 82 -0.04 -3.92 -3.69
CA MET A 82 -0.20 -2.58 -3.14
C MET A 82 -0.28 -1.54 -4.26
N GLY A 83 -1.03 -0.46 -4.08
CA GLY A 83 -0.97 0.68 -5.01
C GLY A 83 -0.38 1.90 -4.33
N ILE A 84 0.56 2.57 -5.02
CA ILE A 84 1.16 3.81 -4.55
C ILE A 84 0.36 4.99 -5.08
N ILE A 85 -0.38 5.69 -4.22
CA ILE A 85 -1.15 6.89 -4.60
C ILE A 85 -0.18 7.97 -5.10
N HIS A 86 -0.43 8.50 -6.30
CA HIS A 86 0.49 9.43 -6.98
C HIS A 86 0.55 10.84 -6.37
N ARG A 87 1.61 11.59 -6.70
CA ARG A 87 1.88 12.94 -6.18
C ARG A 87 1.13 14.07 -6.90
N ASN A 88 0.53 13.82 -8.07
CA ASN A 88 -0.26 14.83 -8.79
C ASN A 88 -1.56 15.25 -8.04
N PHE A 89 -1.96 14.50 -7.02
CA PHE A 89 -2.96 14.96 -6.06
C PHE A 89 -2.41 16.04 -5.13
N SER A 90 -3.28 16.96 -4.70
CA SER A 90 -2.95 17.86 -3.60
C SER A 90 -2.66 17.05 -2.32
N PRO A 91 -1.86 17.57 -1.37
CA PRO A 91 -1.66 16.92 -0.08
C PRO A 91 -2.98 16.48 0.57
N GLU A 92 -3.99 17.35 0.53
CA GLU A 92 -5.31 17.10 1.11
C GLU A 92 -6.03 15.95 0.40
N ASP A 93 -5.90 15.86 -0.93
CA ASP A 93 -6.47 14.76 -1.71
C ASP A 93 -5.76 13.43 -1.42
N ARG A 94 -4.43 13.45 -1.25
CA ARG A 94 -3.65 12.26 -0.87
C ARG A 94 -4.03 11.75 0.51
N ILE A 95 -4.16 12.64 1.49
CA ILE A 95 -4.61 12.29 2.85
C ILE A 95 -6.00 11.64 2.81
N ARG A 96 -6.93 12.21 2.00
CA ARG A 96 -8.26 11.63 1.80
C ARG A 96 -8.22 10.29 1.07
N ALA A 97 -7.34 10.14 0.09
CA ALA A 97 -7.13 8.90 -0.64
C ALA A 97 -6.65 7.77 0.28
N VAL A 98 -5.60 8.02 1.08
CA VAL A 98 -5.10 7.08 2.10
C VAL A 98 -6.23 6.67 3.03
N ALA A 99 -6.95 7.64 3.62
CA ALA A 99 -8.07 7.34 4.51
C ALA A 99 -9.13 6.48 3.82
N ARG A 100 -9.45 6.75 2.55
CA ARG A 100 -10.44 5.97 1.80
C ARG A 100 -9.97 4.54 1.53
N VAL A 101 -8.68 4.30 1.28
CA VAL A 101 -8.13 2.93 1.15
C VAL A 101 -8.22 2.20 2.50
N LYS A 102 -7.70 2.79 3.58
CA LYS A 102 -7.71 2.19 4.92
C LYS A 102 -9.11 1.89 5.43
N HIS A 103 -10.08 2.75 5.12
CA HIS A 103 -11.48 2.58 5.54
C HIS A 103 -12.36 1.85 4.52
N HIS A 104 -11.79 1.29 3.44
CA HIS A 104 -12.58 0.53 2.46
C HIS A 104 -13.02 -0.84 3.00
N PHE A 105 -12.18 -1.48 3.80
CA PHE A 105 -12.43 -2.80 4.36
C PHE A 105 -11.98 -2.83 5.82
N HIS A 106 -12.81 -3.41 6.68
CA HIS A 106 -12.50 -3.61 8.09
C HIS A 106 -12.56 -5.09 8.43
N GLY A 107 -11.39 -5.70 8.59
CA GLY A 107 -11.21 -7.09 8.99
C GLY A 107 -11.62 -7.40 10.43
N GLY A 108 -12.47 -6.57 11.04
CA GLY A 108 -12.84 -6.64 12.45
C GLY A 108 -13.77 -5.52 12.88
N LYS A 109 -13.72 -5.18 14.17
CA LYS A 109 -14.54 -4.12 14.76
C LYS A 109 -14.02 -2.75 14.33
N ILE A 110 -14.89 -1.91 13.79
CA ILE A 110 -14.56 -0.50 13.55
C ILE A 110 -14.69 0.22 14.90
N GLU A 111 -13.57 0.54 15.54
CA GLU A 111 -13.54 1.12 16.91
C GLU A 111 -14.15 2.52 16.99
N LYS A 112 -13.92 3.36 15.98
CA LYS A 112 -14.38 4.76 15.94
C LYS A 112 -15.28 5.00 14.73
N PRO A 113 -16.50 4.45 14.71
CA PRO A 113 -17.43 4.69 13.62
C PRO A 113 -17.88 6.15 13.59
N ILE A 114 -18.22 6.63 12.40
CA ILE A 114 -18.79 7.96 12.23
C ILE A 114 -20.21 7.93 12.79
N ALA A 115 -20.42 8.67 13.87
CA ALA A 115 -21.70 8.81 14.54
C ALA A 115 -22.40 10.13 14.19
N VAL A 116 -23.70 10.18 14.47
CA VAL A 116 -24.56 11.35 14.32
C VAL A 116 -25.28 11.64 15.65
N ARG A 117 -25.83 12.85 15.79
CA ARG A 117 -26.53 13.31 16.99
C ARG A 117 -28.05 13.29 16.81
N PRO A 118 -28.83 13.07 17.87
CA PRO A 118 -30.29 13.01 17.81
C PRO A 118 -30.96 14.28 17.27
N VAL A 119 -30.31 15.45 17.44
CA VAL A 119 -30.80 16.77 17.04
C VAL A 119 -30.57 17.08 15.56
N GLU A 120 -29.63 16.38 14.91
CA GLU A 120 -29.35 16.56 13.49
C GLU A 120 -30.51 16.01 12.65
N THR A 121 -30.65 16.50 11.43
CA THR A 121 -31.63 16.00 10.45
C THR A 121 -30.99 14.98 9.49
N LEU A 122 -31.79 14.13 8.83
CA LEU A 122 -31.24 13.24 7.78
C LEU A 122 -30.63 14.03 6.62
N GLU A 123 -31.19 15.20 6.29
CA GLU A 123 -30.68 16.08 5.24
C GLU A 123 -29.25 16.54 5.55
N GLU A 124 -29.00 16.99 6.78
CA GLU A 124 -27.65 17.36 7.25
C GLU A 124 -26.67 16.18 7.19
N VAL A 125 -27.11 14.99 7.61
CA VAL A 125 -26.29 13.79 7.52
C VAL A 125 -26.00 13.42 6.07
N LEU A 126 -26.98 13.52 5.17
CA LEU A 126 -26.82 13.19 3.76
C LEU A 126 -25.88 14.19 3.05
N ASN A 127 -25.97 15.48 3.38
CA ASN A 127 -25.07 16.51 2.87
C ASN A 127 -23.64 16.24 3.32
N ARG A 128 -23.43 16.04 4.64
CA ARG A 128 -22.11 15.68 5.19
C ARG A 128 -21.56 14.40 4.58
N ARG A 129 -22.41 13.39 4.35
CA ARG A 129 -22.03 12.13 3.69
C ARG A 129 -21.53 12.40 2.27
N THR A 130 -22.21 13.25 1.53
CA THR A 130 -21.87 13.62 0.15
C THR A 130 -20.58 14.44 0.10
N GLU A 131 -20.47 15.49 0.93
CA GLU A 131 -19.29 16.34 1.05
C GLU A 131 -18.04 15.56 1.44
N LYS A 132 -18.17 14.61 2.37
CA LYS A 132 -17.06 13.79 2.86
C LYS A 132 -16.84 12.50 2.05
N GLY A 133 -17.71 12.20 1.09
CA GLY A 133 -17.63 11.02 0.24
C GLY A 133 -17.75 9.69 0.98
N TYR A 134 -18.56 9.62 2.05
CA TYR A 134 -18.71 8.38 2.82
C TYR A 134 -19.50 7.33 2.01
N PRO A 135 -18.98 6.09 1.84
CA PRO A 135 -19.63 5.08 1.00
C PRO A 135 -20.83 4.41 1.68
N PHE A 136 -20.94 4.48 3.01
CA PHE A 136 -21.94 3.76 3.81
C PHE A 136 -23.18 4.63 4.13
N HIS A 137 -24.25 3.98 4.58
CA HIS A 137 -25.56 4.61 4.89
C HIS A 137 -26.08 4.27 6.29
N SER A 138 -25.25 3.66 7.13
CA SER A 138 -25.60 3.29 8.51
C SER A 138 -24.76 4.10 9.47
N PHE A 139 -25.41 4.80 10.40
CA PHE A 139 -24.74 5.64 11.38
C PHE A 139 -25.29 5.35 12.78
N PRO A 140 -24.44 5.04 13.76
CA PRO A 140 -24.85 5.03 15.15
C PRO A 140 -25.21 6.45 15.60
N VAL A 141 -26.22 6.56 16.45
CA VAL A 141 -26.69 7.82 17.02
C VAL A 141 -26.20 7.89 18.46
N LEU A 142 -25.50 8.98 18.82
CA LEU A 142 -24.95 9.22 20.14
C LEU A 142 -25.56 10.46 20.77
N ASP A 143 -25.93 10.38 22.06
CA ASP A 143 -26.35 11.56 22.83
C ASP A 143 -25.16 12.49 23.17
N ASP A 144 -25.44 13.57 23.88
CA ASP A 144 -24.42 14.57 24.27
C ASP A 144 -23.39 13.99 25.26
N GLU A 145 -23.72 12.90 25.95
CA GLU A 145 -22.87 12.14 26.86
C GLU A 145 -22.11 11.00 26.13
N ARG A 146 -22.22 10.93 24.80
CA ARG A 146 -21.63 9.90 23.92
C ARG A 146 -22.17 8.47 24.14
N ARG A 147 -23.34 8.32 24.75
CA ARG A 147 -24.02 7.03 24.87
C ARG A 147 -24.74 6.67 23.59
N PHE A 148 -24.78 5.38 23.29
CA PHE A 148 -25.45 4.85 22.10
C PHE A 148 -26.97 4.82 22.30
N VAL A 149 -27.70 5.68 21.58
CA VAL A 149 -29.16 5.87 21.74
C VAL A 149 -30.00 5.38 20.56
N GLY A 150 -29.37 5.03 19.44
CA GLY A 150 -30.10 4.47 18.29
C GLY A 150 -29.26 4.30 17.04
N LEU A 151 -29.90 3.88 15.96
CA LEU A 151 -29.24 3.58 14.69
C LEU A 151 -30.06 4.14 13.51
N ILE A 152 -29.40 4.83 12.60
CA ILE A 152 -29.96 5.11 11.27
C ILE A 152 -29.29 4.21 10.22
N THR A 153 -30.03 3.89 9.17
CA THR A 153 -29.63 2.93 8.11
C THR A 153 -30.14 3.42 6.75
N GLN A 154 -29.75 2.74 5.67
CA GLN A 154 -30.17 3.08 4.31
C GLN A 154 -31.70 3.20 4.15
N ASN A 155 -32.48 2.38 4.86
CA ASN A 155 -33.94 2.44 4.79
C ASN A 155 -34.50 3.76 5.34
N HIS A 156 -33.85 4.36 6.33
CA HIS A 156 -34.25 5.67 6.85
C HIS A 156 -34.07 6.75 5.78
N PHE A 157 -32.92 6.77 5.10
CA PHE A 157 -32.68 7.68 3.98
C PHE A 157 -33.62 7.45 2.80
N LYS A 158 -34.06 6.21 2.55
CA LYS A 158 -34.99 5.90 1.44
C LYS A 158 -36.44 6.27 1.72
N PHE A 159 -36.92 6.08 2.95
CA PHE A 159 -38.36 6.04 3.24
C PHE A 159 -38.85 7.11 4.23
N LYS A 160 -37.96 7.81 4.94
CA LYS A 160 -38.35 8.80 5.96
C LYS A 160 -38.25 10.23 5.43
N ASN A 161 -38.95 11.15 6.08
CA ASN A 161 -38.82 12.58 5.82
C ASN A 161 -37.41 13.05 6.22
N HIS A 162 -36.72 13.80 5.35
CA HIS A 162 -35.34 14.20 5.60
C HIS A 162 -35.19 15.43 6.49
N ARG A 163 -36.27 16.19 6.68
CA ARG A 163 -36.28 17.47 7.41
C ARG A 163 -36.59 17.34 8.90
N VAL A 164 -36.93 16.13 9.35
CA VAL A 164 -37.21 15.89 10.77
C VAL A 164 -35.94 15.49 11.52
N PRO A 165 -35.85 15.80 12.84
CA PRO A 165 -34.74 15.38 13.67
C PRO A 165 -34.57 13.85 13.69
N ILE A 166 -33.33 13.37 13.71
CA ILE A 166 -32.97 11.95 13.73
C ILE A 166 -33.64 11.20 14.89
N ARG A 167 -33.78 11.84 16.06
CA ARG A 167 -34.45 11.23 17.22
C ARG A 167 -35.88 10.74 16.96
N GLU A 168 -36.58 11.34 15.99
CA GLU A 168 -37.99 11.01 15.69
C GLU A 168 -38.12 9.82 14.73
N ILE A 169 -37.04 9.44 14.05
CA ILE A 169 -37.07 8.48 12.94
C ILE A 169 -36.04 7.37 13.06
N MET A 170 -35.00 7.52 13.88
CA MET A 170 -33.99 6.49 14.12
C MET A 170 -34.62 5.22 14.68
N MET A 171 -33.95 4.08 14.52
CA MET A 171 -34.25 2.88 15.29
C MET A 171 -33.77 3.11 16.74
N PRO A 172 -34.67 3.19 17.74
CA PRO A 172 -34.28 3.41 19.13
C PRO A 172 -33.41 2.26 19.65
N ARG A 173 -32.52 2.57 20.61
CA ARG A 173 -31.54 1.63 21.19
C ARG A 173 -32.13 0.27 21.58
N GLU A 174 -33.33 0.24 22.12
CA GLU A 174 -34.03 -0.96 22.59
C GLU A 174 -34.42 -1.92 21.45
N PHE A 175 -34.52 -1.44 20.22
CA PHE A 175 -34.81 -2.24 19.02
C PHE A 175 -33.55 -2.57 18.20
N VAL A 176 -32.40 -2.01 18.57
CA VAL A 176 -31.12 -2.29 17.91
C VAL A 176 -30.45 -3.47 18.58
N LEU A 177 -30.14 -4.51 17.79
CA LEU A 177 -29.24 -5.57 18.23
C LEU A 177 -27.86 -4.97 18.50
N VAL A 178 -27.32 -5.20 19.69
CA VAL A 178 -25.98 -4.73 20.07
C VAL A 178 -25.10 -5.89 20.54
N GLY A 179 -23.79 -5.76 20.30
CA GLY A 179 -22.76 -6.55 20.96
C GLY A 179 -22.22 -5.84 22.21
N SER A 180 -21.44 -6.57 23.00
CA SER A 180 -20.56 -6.00 24.03
C SER A 180 -19.24 -5.53 23.44
N ASP A 181 -18.44 -4.81 24.23
CA ASP A 181 -17.06 -4.46 23.92
C ASP A 181 -16.17 -5.71 23.65
N GLN A 182 -16.45 -6.83 24.31
CA GLN A 182 -15.74 -8.11 24.17
C GLN A 182 -16.23 -8.99 23.01
N THR A 183 -17.26 -8.56 22.26
CA THR A 183 -17.81 -9.37 21.16
C THR A 183 -16.74 -9.65 20.11
N THR A 184 -16.54 -10.93 19.79
CA THR A 184 -15.57 -11.37 18.79
C THR A 184 -16.11 -11.27 17.37
N VAL A 185 -15.22 -11.33 16.37
CA VAL A 185 -15.57 -11.37 14.94
C VAL A 185 -16.53 -12.54 14.62
N ASN A 186 -16.31 -13.70 15.22
CA ASN A 186 -17.13 -14.90 14.99
C ASN A 186 -18.52 -14.76 15.61
N GLU A 187 -18.59 -14.31 16.87
CA GLU A 187 -19.86 -14.07 17.56
C GLU A 187 -20.67 -12.98 16.84
N ALA A 188 -20.03 -11.87 16.46
CA ALA A 188 -20.66 -10.82 15.68
C ALA A 188 -21.25 -11.35 14.38
N TYR A 189 -20.51 -12.17 13.64
CA TYR A 189 -20.99 -12.77 12.39
C TYR A 189 -22.25 -13.61 12.61
N ASP A 190 -22.24 -14.49 13.61
CA ASP A 190 -23.39 -15.36 13.89
C ASP A 190 -24.60 -14.57 14.40
N LEU A 191 -24.40 -13.61 15.30
CA LEU A 191 -25.46 -12.71 15.78
C LEU A 191 -26.10 -11.95 14.62
N MET A 192 -25.30 -11.37 13.73
CA MET A 192 -25.77 -10.61 12.57
C MET A 192 -26.50 -11.49 11.56
N ARG A 193 -26.00 -12.71 11.32
CA ARG A 193 -26.61 -13.67 10.39
C ARG A 193 -27.97 -14.15 10.88
N VAL A 194 -28.06 -14.57 12.14
CA VAL A 194 -29.32 -15.10 12.74
C VAL A 194 -30.39 -14.03 12.82
N ASN A 195 -30.02 -12.78 13.10
CA ASN A 195 -30.96 -11.68 13.25
C ASN A 195 -31.13 -10.82 11.98
N GLU A 196 -30.50 -11.25 10.87
CA GLU A 196 -30.54 -10.58 9.56
C GLU A 196 -30.17 -9.08 9.63
N LYS A 197 -29.10 -8.76 10.38
CA LYS A 197 -28.65 -7.36 10.58
C LYS A 197 -27.40 -7.07 9.76
N GLY A 198 -27.42 -5.94 9.04
CA GLY A 198 -26.28 -5.49 8.24
C GLY A 198 -25.17 -4.83 9.05
N VAL A 199 -25.48 -4.29 10.24
CA VAL A 199 -24.51 -3.67 11.16
C VAL A 199 -24.81 -4.06 12.61
N LEU A 200 -23.77 -4.17 13.43
CA LEU A 200 -23.87 -4.52 14.86
C LEU A 200 -23.05 -3.52 15.69
N PRO A 201 -23.69 -2.50 16.28
CA PRO A 201 -23.05 -1.61 17.25
C PRO A 201 -22.62 -2.40 18.49
N CYS A 202 -21.44 -2.10 19.03
CA CYS A 202 -20.92 -2.70 20.25
C CYS A 202 -20.84 -1.63 21.34
N VAL A 203 -21.37 -1.93 22.53
CA VAL A 203 -21.40 -1.00 23.66
C VAL A 203 -20.71 -1.57 24.90
N ASP A 204 -20.14 -0.71 25.74
CA ASP A 204 -19.61 -1.10 27.04
C ASP A 204 -20.71 -1.17 28.12
N GLY A 205 -20.30 -1.44 29.36
CA GLY A 205 -21.19 -1.51 30.53
C GLY A 205 -21.84 -0.16 30.89
N GLU A 206 -21.31 0.97 30.44
CA GLU A 206 -21.89 2.31 30.63
C GLU A 206 -22.82 2.72 29.47
N GLY A 207 -22.90 1.89 28.43
CA GLY A 207 -23.70 2.15 27.23
C GLY A 207 -23.01 3.07 26.21
N GLN A 208 -21.71 3.31 26.33
CA GLN A 208 -20.95 4.06 25.33
C GLN A 208 -20.64 3.15 24.13
N LEU A 209 -20.54 3.76 22.95
CA LEU A 209 -20.24 3.03 21.72
C LEU A 209 -18.73 2.71 21.62
N CYS A 210 -18.39 1.42 21.66
CA CYS A 210 -17.03 0.92 21.53
C CYS A 210 -16.66 0.48 20.11
N GLY A 211 -17.64 0.45 19.21
CA GLY A 211 -17.41 0.18 17.79
C GLY A 211 -18.61 -0.35 17.05
N ILE A 212 -18.41 -0.74 15.79
CA ILE A 212 -19.45 -1.35 14.96
C ILE A 212 -18.84 -2.44 14.07
N TYR A 213 -19.58 -3.55 13.89
CA TYR A 213 -19.29 -4.54 12.87
C TYR A 213 -20.18 -4.35 11.65
N VAL A 214 -19.65 -4.67 10.46
CA VAL A 214 -20.38 -4.63 9.19
C VAL A 214 -20.47 -6.03 8.61
N TYR A 215 -21.69 -6.48 8.31
CA TYR A 215 -21.94 -7.88 7.91
C TYR A 215 -21.20 -8.26 6.63
N SER A 216 -21.13 -7.36 5.65
CA SER A 216 -20.47 -7.62 4.37
C SER A 216 -18.98 -7.93 4.54
N ASP A 217 -18.32 -7.29 5.51
CA ASP A 217 -16.90 -7.49 5.77
C ASP A 217 -16.67 -8.80 6.53
N LEU A 218 -17.50 -9.07 7.56
CA LEU A 218 -17.45 -10.34 8.28
C LEU A 218 -17.74 -11.54 7.37
N LYS A 219 -18.71 -11.40 6.45
CA LYS A 219 -19.03 -12.43 5.46
C LYS A 219 -17.85 -12.72 4.54
N ARG A 220 -17.09 -11.70 4.12
CA ARG A 220 -15.87 -11.89 3.32
C ARG A 220 -14.82 -12.70 4.08
N LEU A 221 -14.58 -12.38 5.36
CA LEU A 221 -13.64 -13.12 6.20
C LEU A 221 -14.04 -14.59 6.42
N LYS A 222 -15.35 -14.85 6.59
CA LYS A 222 -15.87 -16.21 6.82
C LYS A 222 -15.83 -17.11 5.59
N ASN A 223 -15.85 -16.54 4.40
CA ASN A 223 -15.85 -17.32 3.15
C ASN A 223 -14.49 -17.95 2.79
N GLY A 224 -13.46 -17.72 3.58
CA GLY A 224 -12.12 -18.31 3.40
C GLY A 224 -11.00 -17.28 3.48
N PRO A 225 -9.73 -17.71 3.32
CA PRO A 225 -8.60 -16.80 3.27
C PRO A 225 -8.79 -15.81 2.11
N LEU A 226 -8.78 -14.52 2.44
CA LEU A 226 -8.83 -13.46 1.45
C LEU A 226 -7.42 -13.26 0.87
N PRO A 227 -7.27 -13.00 -0.43
CA PRO A 227 -5.99 -12.60 -1.01
C PRO A 227 -5.57 -11.19 -0.58
N TYR A 228 -6.29 -10.55 0.34
CA TYR A 228 -6.14 -9.13 0.64
C TYR A 228 -4.82 -8.90 1.39
N ASN A 229 -4.12 -7.84 1.01
CA ASN A 229 -2.99 -7.33 1.76
C ASN A 229 -3.50 -6.46 2.91
N LEU A 230 -3.51 -7.02 4.12
CA LEU A 230 -4.06 -6.40 5.31
C LEU A 230 -2.97 -5.98 6.30
N ASP A 231 -3.24 -4.92 7.05
CA ASP A 231 -2.46 -4.52 8.21
C ASP A 231 -2.93 -5.27 9.48
N ALA A 232 -2.26 -5.00 10.61
CA ALA A 232 -2.61 -5.60 11.90
C ALA A 232 -4.01 -5.22 12.42
N ARG A 233 -4.64 -4.18 11.87
CA ARG A 233 -6.02 -3.75 12.19
C ARG A 233 -7.05 -4.40 11.26
N GLY A 234 -6.62 -5.24 10.33
CA GLY A 234 -7.47 -5.85 9.31
C GLY A 234 -7.91 -4.87 8.23
N GLN A 235 -7.25 -3.72 8.08
CA GLN A 235 -7.51 -2.76 7.01
C GLN A 235 -6.61 -3.04 5.82
N LEU A 236 -7.05 -2.67 4.61
CA LEU A 236 -6.18 -2.74 3.42
C LEU A 236 -4.90 -1.93 3.67
N ARG A 237 -3.75 -2.47 3.29
CA ARG A 237 -2.50 -1.72 3.29
C ARG A 237 -2.51 -0.65 2.21
N SER A 238 -1.88 0.48 2.49
CA SER A 238 -1.85 1.65 1.59
C SER A 238 -0.45 2.25 1.49
N ALA A 239 -0.12 2.76 0.32
CA ALA A 239 1.08 3.55 0.08
C ALA A 239 0.77 4.85 -0.63
N VAL A 240 1.61 5.87 -0.42
CA VAL A 240 1.49 7.17 -1.07
C VAL A 240 2.85 7.75 -1.42
N ALA A 241 2.95 8.32 -2.61
CA ALA A 241 4.14 9.03 -3.05
C ALA A 241 4.19 10.44 -2.46
N ILE A 242 5.37 10.80 -1.97
CA ILE A 242 5.72 12.13 -1.46
C ILE A 242 6.98 12.65 -2.17
N GLY A 243 7.08 13.97 -2.23
CA GLY A 243 8.29 14.67 -2.66
C GLY A 243 9.21 15.00 -1.48
N ILE A 244 9.94 16.10 -1.61
CA ILE A 244 10.84 16.63 -0.57
C ILE A 244 10.42 18.06 -0.24
N GLY A 245 10.51 18.43 1.04
CA GLY A 245 10.26 19.78 1.56
C GLY A 245 9.03 19.90 2.46
N ASP A 246 8.81 21.08 3.03
CA ASP A 246 7.84 21.31 4.13
C ASP A 246 6.40 20.91 3.79
N ARG A 247 5.97 21.19 2.55
CA ARG A 247 4.63 20.78 2.08
C ARG A 247 4.47 19.25 2.06
N GLU A 248 5.53 18.54 1.73
CA GLU A 248 5.54 17.08 1.64
C GLU A 248 5.69 16.47 3.03
N LEU A 249 6.43 17.12 3.95
CA LEU A 249 6.47 16.76 5.36
C LEU A 249 5.07 16.81 6.00
N TYR A 250 4.34 17.90 5.80
CA TYR A 250 2.95 18.01 6.26
C TYR A 250 2.09 16.85 5.74
N CYS A 251 2.17 16.56 4.44
CA CYS A 251 1.44 15.45 3.84
C CYS A 251 1.83 14.10 4.46
N ALA A 252 3.12 13.86 4.67
CA ALA A 252 3.65 12.63 5.28
C ALA A 252 3.10 12.43 6.69
N GLU A 253 3.15 13.47 7.54
CA GLU A 253 2.65 13.39 8.91
C GLU A 253 1.13 13.16 8.98
N GLU A 254 0.35 13.84 8.13
CA GLU A 254 -1.09 13.63 8.09
C GLU A 254 -1.46 12.24 7.56
N CYS A 255 -0.74 11.73 6.56
CA CYS A 255 -0.90 10.36 6.09
C CYS A 255 -0.52 9.33 7.18
N ASP A 256 0.53 9.56 7.97
CA ASP A 256 0.88 8.72 9.13
C ASP A 256 -0.22 8.74 10.19
N ARG A 257 -0.81 9.91 10.47
CA ARG A 257 -1.99 10.05 11.35
C ARG A 257 -3.21 9.28 10.82
N LYS A 258 -3.29 9.02 9.51
CA LYS A 258 -4.29 8.15 8.88
C LYS A 258 -3.84 6.69 8.74
N HIS A 259 -2.70 6.32 9.34
CA HIS A 259 -2.15 4.97 9.32
C HIS A 259 -1.82 4.47 7.91
N VAL A 260 -1.23 5.34 7.08
CA VAL A 260 -0.54 4.87 5.87
C VAL A 260 0.53 3.86 6.25
N ASP A 261 0.72 2.83 5.42
CA ASP A 261 1.66 1.74 5.72
C ASP A 261 3.06 2.06 5.17
N VAL A 262 3.12 2.66 3.98
CA VAL A 262 4.37 3.03 3.31
C VAL A 262 4.29 4.45 2.74
N LEU A 263 5.26 5.29 3.08
CA LEU A 263 5.54 6.54 2.36
C LEU A 263 6.61 6.28 1.31
N VAL A 264 6.40 6.75 0.08
CA VAL A 264 7.35 6.56 -1.01
C VAL A 264 7.93 7.91 -1.39
N ILE A 265 9.19 8.19 -1.02
CA ILE A 265 9.91 9.34 -1.56
C ILE A 265 10.20 9.05 -3.02
N ASN A 266 9.42 9.67 -3.92
CA ASN A 266 9.47 9.40 -5.35
C ASN A 266 10.08 10.61 -6.10
N THR A 267 11.34 10.47 -6.48
CA THR A 267 12.11 11.46 -7.24
C THR A 267 12.88 10.79 -8.38
N ALA A 268 13.16 11.52 -9.45
CA ALA A 268 13.92 10.96 -10.58
C ALA A 268 15.33 10.49 -10.18
N HIS A 269 15.92 11.09 -9.15
CA HIS A 269 17.19 10.69 -8.56
C HIS A 269 17.19 10.96 -7.05
N ALA A 270 17.21 9.90 -6.25
CA ALA A 270 17.11 10.01 -4.79
C ALA A 270 18.45 10.16 -4.07
N ASP A 271 19.57 9.87 -4.72
CA ASP A 271 20.90 9.98 -4.10
C ASP A 271 21.41 11.43 -4.11
N THR A 272 20.71 12.28 -3.36
CA THR A 272 20.98 13.72 -3.23
C THR A 272 20.96 14.11 -1.77
N GLU A 273 21.73 15.13 -1.38
CA GLU A 273 21.76 15.59 0.02
C GLU A 273 20.37 16.03 0.50
N GLY A 274 19.57 16.64 -0.37
CA GLY A 274 18.20 17.04 -0.04
C GLY A 274 17.30 15.84 0.30
N CYS A 275 17.41 14.75 -0.46
CA CYS A 275 16.64 13.54 -0.20
C CYS A 275 17.14 12.80 1.04
N LEU A 276 18.47 12.66 1.20
CA LEU A 276 19.09 12.05 2.38
C LEU A 276 18.72 12.81 3.67
N GLY A 277 18.80 14.15 3.64
CA GLY A 277 18.41 15.01 4.75
C GLY A 277 16.93 14.86 5.10
N PHE A 278 16.05 14.86 4.09
CA PHE A 278 14.62 14.70 4.29
C PHE A 278 14.24 13.31 4.82
N LEU A 279 14.86 12.25 4.31
CA LEU A 279 14.69 10.89 4.82
C LEU A 279 15.08 10.81 6.31
N ARG A 280 16.25 11.35 6.68
CA ARG A 280 16.69 11.42 8.09
C ARG A 280 15.71 12.21 8.95
N GLU A 281 15.16 13.31 8.43
CA GLU A 281 14.15 14.10 9.14
C GLU A 281 12.88 13.28 9.40
N LEU A 282 12.34 12.57 8.40
CA LEU A 282 11.16 11.73 8.58
C LEU A 282 11.44 10.58 9.58
N LYS A 283 12.63 9.97 9.51
CA LYS A 283 13.07 8.88 10.40
C LYS A 283 13.50 9.34 11.79
N SER A 284 13.50 10.64 12.11
CA SER A 284 13.84 11.18 13.44
C SER A 284 12.79 10.91 14.55
N GLY A 285 11.84 9.99 14.30
CA GLY A 285 10.71 9.69 15.18
C GLY A 285 9.42 10.44 14.85
N ARG A 286 9.41 11.22 13.76
CA ARG A 286 8.21 11.94 13.29
C ARG A 286 7.20 11.04 12.59
N ILE A 287 7.69 10.04 11.86
CA ILE A 287 6.90 9.10 11.07
C ILE A 287 7.04 7.69 11.66
N ARG A 288 5.93 6.96 11.71
CA ARG A 288 5.90 5.54 12.10
C ARG A 288 5.78 4.61 10.90
N ALA A 289 5.13 5.05 9.82
CA ALA A 289 5.08 4.33 8.56
C ALA A 289 6.50 3.99 8.05
N ASP A 290 6.63 2.88 7.33
CA ASP A 290 7.88 2.56 6.65
C ASP A 290 8.08 3.53 5.48
N ILE A 291 9.34 3.81 5.14
CA ILE A 291 9.71 4.77 4.09
C ILE A 291 10.50 4.05 3.00
N SER A 292 9.89 3.92 1.83
CA SER A 292 10.58 3.49 0.61
C SER A 292 11.14 4.69 -0.13
N VAL A 293 12.33 4.56 -0.71
CA VAL A 293 13.00 5.68 -1.38
C VAL A 293 13.50 5.27 -2.76
N GLY A 294 13.18 6.11 -3.73
CA GLY A 294 13.61 5.96 -5.11
C GLY A 294 13.54 7.25 -5.93
N ASN A 295 14.10 7.25 -7.12
CA ASN A 295 14.72 6.10 -7.77
C ASN A 295 16.25 6.20 -7.76
N ILE A 296 16.90 5.05 -7.74
CA ILE A 296 18.35 4.88 -7.81
C ILE A 296 18.70 3.73 -8.76
N SER A 297 19.95 3.66 -9.23
CA SER A 297 20.40 2.54 -10.06
C SER A 297 21.81 2.04 -9.74
N GLU A 298 22.40 2.51 -8.63
CA GLU A 298 23.79 2.27 -8.28
C GLU A 298 23.90 1.74 -6.84
N ALA A 299 24.86 0.84 -6.60
CA ALA A 299 25.09 0.22 -5.30
C ALA A 299 25.44 1.25 -4.21
N HIS A 300 26.26 2.25 -4.53
CA HIS A 300 26.65 3.29 -3.58
C HIS A 300 25.48 4.22 -3.19
N SER A 301 24.52 4.40 -4.10
CA SER A 301 23.28 5.14 -3.82
C SER A 301 22.39 4.36 -2.86
N ALA A 302 22.26 3.05 -3.08
CA ALA A 302 21.55 2.14 -2.17
C ALA A 302 22.15 2.21 -0.76
N GLN A 303 23.48 2.10 -0.66
CA GLN A 303 24.20 2.16 0.62
C GLN A 303 23.86 3.45 1.40
N ARG A 304 23.98 4.62 0.75
CA ARG A 304 23.69 5.90 1.39
C ARG A 304 22.25 6.03 1.86
N LEU A 305 21.29 5.54 1.08
CA LEU A 305 19.87 5.54 1.46
C LEU A 305 19.59 4.58 2.63
N CYS A 306 20.19 3.39 2.63
CA CYS A 306 20.10 2.45 3.74
C CYS A 306 20.68 3.05 5.03
N GLU A 307 21.88 3.64 4.97
CA GLU A 307 22.53 4.32 6.10
C GLU A 307 21.72 5.52 6.62
N ALA A 308 20.99 6.21 5.73
CA ALA A 308 20.08 7.28 6.10
C ALA A 308 18.75 6.80 6.70
N GLY A 309 18.47 5.49 6.66
CA GLY A 309 17.33 4.86 7.34
C GLY A 309 16.17 4.44 6.44
N ALA A 310 16.39 4.22 5.14
CA ALA A 310 15.36 3.69 4.25
C ALA A 310 14.89 2.29 4.70
N ASP A 311 13.58 2.05 4.61
CA ASP A 311 12.96 0.74 4.92
C ASP A 311 12.67 -0.08 3.66
N GLY A 312 12.68 0.56 2.48
CA GLY A 312 12.63 -0.07 1.16
C GLY A 312 13.36 0.78 0.11
N LEU A 313 13.86 0.16 -0.94
CA LEU A 313 14.52 0.82 -2.06
C LEU A 313 13.71 0.63 -3.34
N ILE A 314 13.74 1.62 -4.23
CA ILE A 314 13.18 1.51 -5.58
C ILE A 314 14.28 1.74 -6.61
N ALA A 315 14.58 0.70 -7.38
CA ALA A 315 15.60 0.64 -8.40
C ALA A 315 15.01 0.93 -9.78
N GLY A 316 15.68 1.80 -10.55
CA GLY A 316 15.32 2.03 -11.95
C GLY A 316 15.42 3.50 -12.34
N GLN A 317 16.31 3.81 -13.29
CA GLN A 317 16.43 5.15 -13.85
C GLN A 317 16.50 5.05 -15.37
N GLY A 318 15.45 5.54 -16.05
CA GLY A 318 15.38 5.55 -17.50
C GLY A 318 14.84 4.27 -18.16
N GLY A 319 14.48 3.23 -17.40
CA GLY A 319 13.90 1.98 -17.91
C GLY A 319 12.38 2.03 -18.18
N GLY A 320 11.70 3.07 -17.71
CA GLY A 320 10.25 3.23 -17.91
C GLY A 320 9.87 3.45 -19.38
N SER A 321 8.77 2.87 -19.83
CA SER A 321 8.31 2.90 -21.23
C SER A 321 8.05 4.30 -21.78
N ILE A 322 7.62 5.23 -20.93
CA ILE A 322 7.39 6.65 -21.29
C ILE A 322 8.54 7.57 -20.84
N CYS A 323 9.59 7.01 -20.24
CA CYS A 323 10.67 7.80 -19.65
C CYS A 323 11.56 8.39 -20.74
N THR A 324 11.74 9.71 -20.72
CA THR A 324 12.59 10.42 -21.70
C THR A 324 13.99 10.72 -21.17
N THR A 325 14.33 10.31 -19.94
CA THR A 325 15.60 10.63 -19.28
C THR A 325 16.81 10.16 -20.09
N ARG A 326 16.78 8.96 -20.67
CA ARG A 326 17.87 8.47 -21.52
C ARG A 326 18.05 9.30 -22.79
N PRO A 327 17.04 9.47 -23.67
CA PRO A 327 17.23 10.24 -24.90
C PRO A 327 17.46 11.73 -24.68
N VAL A 328 16.94 12.32 -23.59
CA VAL A 328 17.06 13.77 -23.31
C VAL A 328 18.30 14.12 -22.48
N ALA A 329 18.55 13.41 -21.38
CA ALA A 329 19.64 13.71 -20.46
C ALA A 329 20.87 12.82 -20.64
N GLY A 330 20.76 11.72 -21.39
CA GLY A 330 21.84 10.74 -21.55
C GLY A 330 22.10 9.91 -20.29
N ILE A 331 21.16 9.90 -19.34
CA ILE A 331 21.30 9.25 -18.02
C ILE A 331 20.36 8.05 -17.94
N GLY A 332 20.86 6.93 -17.43
CA GLY A 332 20.07 5.77 -17.05
C GLY A 332 20.92 4.52 -16.89
N CYS A 333 20.31 3.47 -16.35
CA CYS A 333 20.93 2.16 -16.17
C CYS A 333 19.98 1.08 -16.71
N PRO A 334 20.48 0.05 -17.44
CA PRO A 334 19.69 -1.12 -17.80
C PRO A 334 19.02 -1.77 -16.57
N GLN A 335 17.72 -2.08 -16.69
CA GLN A 335 16.86 -2.29 -15.53
C GLN A 335 17.29 -3.47 -14.65
N ALA A 336 17.58 -4.63 -15.25
CA ALA A 336 18.03 -5.80 -14.49
C ALA A 336 19.35 -5.54 -13.76
N THR A 337 20.24 -4.74 -14.36
CA THR A 337 21.50 -4.31 -13.73
C THR A 337 21.25 -3.36 -12.56
N ALA A 338 20.36 -2.39 -12.72
CA ALA A 338 19.97 -1.47 -11.65
C ALA A 338 19.39 -2.23 -10.45
N ILE A 339 18.48 -3.17 -10.71
CA ILE A 339 17.89 -4.04 -9.68
C ILE A 339 18.98 -4.86 -8.99
N HIS A 340 19.89 -5.46 -9.75
CA HIS A 340 21.00 -6.24 -9.18
C HIS A 340 21.88 -5.40 -8.25
N TYR A 341 22.37 -4.25 -8.71
CA TYR A 341 23.26 -3.40 -7.90
C TYR A 341 22.60 -2.89 -6.63
N VAL A 342 21.31 -2.55 -6.70
CA VAL A 342 20.57 -2.02 -5.56
C VAL A 342 20.19 -3.15 -4.59
N SER A 343 19.73 -4.30 -5.09
CA SER A 343 19.30 -5.44 -4.26
C SER A 343 20.45 -6.03 -3.44
N VAL A 344 21.63 -6.28 -4.02
CA VAL A 344 22.80 -6.80 -3.30
C VAL A 344 23.13 -5.96 -2.06
N VAL A 345 23.07 -4.63 -2.21
CA VAL A 345 23.29 -3.72 -1.08
C VAL A 345 22.08 -3.74 -0.13
N GLY A 346 20.87 -3.63 -0.67
CA GLY A 346 19.63 -3.70 0.12
C GLY A 346 19.60 -4.91 1.05
N ASP A 347 19.91 -6.10 0.54
CA ASP A 347 19.93 -7.37 1.28
C ASP A 347 20.96 -7.35 2.41
N SER A 348 22.16 -6.81 2.18
CA SER A 348 23.17 -6.65 3.24
C SER A 348 22.72 -5.76 4.40
N TYR A 349 21.76 -4.86 4.16
CA TYR A 349 21.13 -4.03 5.18
C TYR A 349 19.78 -4.60 5.65
N GLY A 350 19.26 -5.67 5.05
CA GLY A 350 17.90 -6.18 5.27
C GLY A 350 16.79 -5.24 4.77
N VAL A 351 17.05 -4.47 3.71
CA VAL A 351 16.14 -3.53 3.05
C VAL A 351 15.67 -4.11 1.71
N PRO A 352 14.39 -4.49 1.55
CA PRO A 352 13.87 -4.96 0.27
C PRO A 352 14.00 -3.93 -0.85
N THR A 353 14.20 -4.42 -2.07
CA THR A 353 14.35 -3.57 -3.28
C THR A 353 13.26 -3.90 -4.28
N GLY A 354 12.51 -2.89 -4.74
CA GLY A 354 11.62 -3.04 -5.89
C GLY A 354 12.22 -2.45 -7.17
N GLY A 355 12.00 -3.04 -8.34
CA GLY A 355 12.31 -2.43 -9.62
C GLY A 355 11.11 -1.67 -10.18
N ASP A 356 11.40 -0.50 -10.75
CA ASP A 356 10.41 0.40 -11.37
C ASP A 356 10.76 0.64 -12.85
N GLY A 357 9.87 0.14 -13.73
CA GLY A 357 9.94 0.33 -15.17
C GLY A 357 10.55 -0.84 -15.95
N GLY A 358 10.28 -0.90 -17.26
CA GLY A 358 10.85 -1.89 -18.18
C GLY A 358 10.12 -3.24 -18.26
N ILE A 359 9.14 -3.48 -17.38
CA ILE A 359 8.29 -4.68 -17.42
C ILE A 359 7.26 -4.55 -18.56
N GLN A 360 7.22 -5.54 -19.45
CA GLN A 360 6.27 -5.60 -20.58
C GLN A 360 5.52 -6.93 -20.65
N CYS A 361 6.03 -7.97 -20.00
CA CYS A 361 5.40 -9.28 -19.93
C CYS A 361 5.72 -9.97 -18.60
N ILE A 362 4.98 -11.04 -18.29
CA ILE A 362 5.17 -11.82 -17.07
C ILE A 362 6.59 -12.41 -16.94
N GLY A 363 7.25 -12.70 -18.07
CA GLY A 363 8.63 -13.20 -18.06
C GLY A 363 9.63 -12.17 -17.53
N HIS A 364 9.40 -10.87 -17.76
CA HIS A 364 10.26 -9.82 -17.22
C HIS A 364 10.12 -9.76 -15.69
N ALA A 365 8.88 -9.79 -15.20
CA ALA A 365 8.61 -9.84 -13.76
C ALA A 365 9.22 -11.09 -13.11
N SER A 366 9.14 -12.26 -13.76
CA SER A 366 9.81 -13.47 -13.27
C SER A 366 11.34 -13.34 -13.22
N VAL A 367 11.96 -12.76 -14.25
CA VAL A 367 13.42 -12.56 -14.26
C VAL A 367 13.81 -11.56 -13.17
N GLU A 368 13.08 -10.47 -13.01
CA GLU A 368 13.28 -9.46 -11.97
C GLU A 368 13.33 -10.06 -10.56
N GLU A 369 12.36 -10.91 -10.21
CA GLU A 369 12.34 -11.60 -8.91
C GLU A 369 13.54 -12.54 -8.71
N CYS A 370 14.10 -13.10 -9.79
CA CYS A 370 15.25 -14.02 -9.73
C CYS A 370 16.63 -13.32 -9.75
N VAL A 371 16.70 -12.05 -10.15
CA VAL A 371 17.97 -11.30 -10.24
C VAL A 371 18.72 -11.25 -8.89
N PRO A 372 18.05 -11.02 -7.74
CA PRO A 372 18.71 -11.04 -6.44
C PRO A 372 19.20 -12.44 -6.04
N GLU A 373 18.34 -13.47 -6.18
CA GLU A 373 18.57 -14.81 -5.60
C GLU A 373 19.73 -15.58 -6.24
N ARG A 374 19.98 -15.42 -7.55
CA ARG A 374 20.94 -16.28 -8.29
C ARG A 374 22.36 -15.74 -8.42
N THR A 375 22.67 -14.58 -7.83
CA THR A 375 24.03 -14.04 -7.92
C THR A 375 24.92 -14.45 -6.74
N GLU A 376 24.34 -14.93 -5.64
CA GLU A 376 25.08 -15.52 -4.51
C GLU A 376 25.81 -16.81 -4.89
N GLU A 377 25.31 -17.60 -5.86
CA GLU A 377 26.01 -18.83 -6.31
C GLU A 377 27.33 -18.55 -7.04
N LEU A 378 27.55 -17.34 -7.56
CA LEU A 378 28.86 -16.91 -8.06
C LEU A 378 29.85 -16.59 -6.91
N ILE A 379 29.36 -16.49 -5.67
CA ILE A 379 30.11 -16.17 -4.45
C ILE A 379 29.62 -17.06 -3.27
N LYS A 380 29.55 -18.39 -3.45
CA LYS A 380 29.47 -19.44 -2.39
C LYS A 380 28.34 -19.32 -1.31
N ASP A 381 27.29 -20.14 -1.48
CA ASP A 381 26.57 -21.04 -0.51
C ASP A 381 26.54 -20.73 1.02
N PRO A 382 25.44 -21.01 1.76
CA PRO A 382 24.04 -20.61 1.58
C PRO A 382 23.38 -20.06 2.88
N GLY A 383 22.36 -19.22 2.72
CA GLY A 383 21.28 -19.10 3.71
C GLY A 383 20.86 -17.68 4.05
N ASP A 384 19.88 -17.15 3.32
CA ASP A 384 18.61 -16.55 3.80
C ASP A 384 18.01 -15.71 2.65
N THR A 385 16.96 -16.20 2.00
CA THR A 385 16.38 -15.58 0.79
C THR A 385 15.52 -14.38 1.16
N THR A 386 16.00 -13.16 0.90
CA THR A 386 15.21 -11.93 0.94
C THR A 386 14.97 -11.43 -0.48
N LYS A 387 13.73 -11.04 -0.78
CA LYS A 387 13.14 -10.95 -2.13
C LYS A 387 13.15 -9.51 -2.67
N ALA A 388 13.37 -9.34 -3.98
CA ALA A 388 13.05 -8.10 -4.70
C ALA A 388 11.57 -8.04 -5.10
N ILE A 389 11.13 -6.95 -5.73
CA ILE A 389 9.72 -6.67 -6.07
C ILE A 389 9.62 -6.03 -7.45
N GLY A 390 8.70 -6.47 -8.32
CA GLY A 390 8.33 -5.72 -9.54
C GLY A 390 7.25 -4.66 -9.33
N ALA A 391 7.42 -3.47 -9.94
CA ALA A 391 6.42 -2.39 -10.04
C ALA A 391 5.92 -2.12 -11.48
#